data_AF-A0A6P1AJR2-F1
#
_entry.id   AF-A0A6P1AJR2-F1
#
_cell.length_a   1.000
_cell.length_b   1.000
_cell.length_c   1.000
_cell.angle_alpha   90.00
_cell.angle_beta   90.00
_cell.angle_gamma   90.00
#
_symmetry.space_group_name_H-M   'P 1'
#
loop_
_entity.id
_entity.type
_entity.pdbx_description
1 polymer ?
#
loop_
_entity_poly.entity_id
_entity_poly.type
_entity_poly.pdbx_seq_one_letter_code
_entity_poly.pdbx_strand_id
1 'polypeptide(L)'
;MKFTQNKNCVLFPNFLIIGSAKAGTTSLYYYLNQHPEIYMSPVKEPGFFALEGQPSTAKTRSYQIANLVEYQGLFRGVKEEKAIGEASVKYLFDPHAPHRIKHYIPQAKLIAVLRHPVDKIYSKFLHNIRDRVEPIQDFALAWEAGKQRLQDPNSLRRLQYPRIGFYYAKLQQYFDLFPTRQIRVYLYDDLQENSLEMIQDIFSFLEVDSSFVPD
;
A
#
# COMPACT_ATOMS: atom_id res chain seq x y z
N MET A 1 44.84 11.46 0.65
CA MET A 1 43.41 11.43 1.03
C MET A 1 42.66 10.56 0.03
N LYS A 2 42.29 9.33 0.40
CA LYS A 2 41.43 8.47 -0.40
C LYS A 2 40.26 8.05 0.48
N PHE A 3 39.12 8.71 0.30
CA PHE A 3 37.84 8.24 0.80
C PHE A 3 36.79 8.44 -0.30
N THR A 4 36.62 7.41 -1.11
CA THR A 4 35.37 7.16 -1.83
C THR A 4 35.20 5.65 -1.90
N GLN A 5 34.86 5.04 -0.76
CA GLN A 5 34.09 3.80 -0.83
C GLN A 5 32.67 4.20 -1.26
N ASN A 6 32.40 4.15 -2.55
CA ASN A 6 31.03 4.00 -3.04
C ASN A 6 30.55 2.61 -2.57
N LYS A 7 30.04 2.55 -1.34
CA LYS A 7 29.14 1.48 -0.98
C LYS A 7 27.90 1.72 -1.83
N ASN A 8 27.72 0.91 -2.88
CA ASN A 8 26.40 0.67 -3.46
C ASN A 8 25.57 -0.02 -2.36
N CYS A 9 25.17 0.73 -1.34
CA CYS A 9 24.18 0.29 -0.38
C CYS A 9 22.89 0.15 -1.17
N VAL A 10 22.49 -1.10 -1.34
CA VAL A 10 21.19 -1.43 -1.92
C VAL A 10 20.13 -0.81 -1.03
N LEU A 11 19.51 0.28 -1.50
CA LEU A 11 18.49 1.02 -0.76
C LEU A 11 17.13 0.36 -0.97
N PHE A 12 16.61 -0.20 0.13
CA PHE A 12 15.25 -0.70 0.24
C PHE A 12 14.47 0.16 1.25
N PRO A 13 13.14 0.21 1.14
CA PRO A 13 12.33 0.83 2.17
C PRO A 13 12.38 -0.01 3.45
N ASN A 14 12.29 0.65 4.59
CA ASN A 14 12.18 0.02 5.90
C ASN A 14 10.74 0.09 6.46
N PHE A 15 9.81 0.71 5.74
CA PHE A 15 8.38 0.55 6.00
C PHE A 15 7.53 0.57 4.72
N LEU A 16 6.32 0.00 4.79
CA LEU A 16 5.35 -0.03 3.70
C LEU A 16 3.94 0.32 4.17
N ILE A 17 3.23 1.15 3.40
CA ILE A 17 1.77 1.24 3.48
C ILE A 17 1.19 0.19 2.51
N ILE A 18 0.78 -0.95 3.06
CA ILE A 18 0.39 -2.14 2.27
C ILE A 18 -1.07 -2.09 1.80
N GLY A 19 -1.88 -1.18 2.36
CA GLY A 19 -3.30 -1.10 2.07
C GLY A 19 -4.05 -0.25 3.08
N SER A 20 -5.37 -0.11 2.95
CA SER A 20 -6.21 -0.66 1.89
C SER A 20 -6.60 0.39 0.85
N ALA A 21 -6.91 -0.05 -0.37
CA ALA A 21 -7.46 0.83 -1.39
C ALA A 21 -8.75 1.49 -0.87
N LYS A 22 -8.89 2.80 -1.13
CA LYS A 22 -10.07 3.60 -0.74
C LYS A 22 -10.24 3.81 0.78
N ALA A 23 -9.14 3.66 1.54
CA ALA A 23 -9.07 3.90 2.99
C ALA A 23 -8.06 5.00 3.34
N GLY A 24 -7.98 6.08 2.56
CA GLY A 24 -7.18 7.26 2.95
C GLY A 24 -5.64 7.16 2.77
N THR A 25 -5.13 6.08 2.18
CA THR A 25 -3.67 5.88 1.98
C THR A 25 -2.97 6.97 1.17
N THR A 26 -3.72 7.75 0.37
CA THR A 26 -3.18 8.90 -0.36
C THR A 26 -2.92 10.07 0.58
N SER A 27 -3.87 10.42 1.44
CA SER A 27 -3.67 11.46 2.46
C SER A 27 -2.53 11.06 3.41
N LEU A 28 -2.55 9.80 3.89
CA LEU A 28 -1.46 9.28 4.73
C LEU A 28 -0.09 9.39 4.04
N TYR A 29 0.01 9.01 2.76
CA TYR A 29 1.25 9.18 2.00
C TYR A 29 1.74 10.64 2.01
N TYR A 30 0.84 11.61 1.82
CA TYR A 30 1.21 13.03 1.83
C TYR A 30 1.64 13.50 3.21
N TYR A 31 0.92 13.15 4.28
CA TYR A 31 1.29 13.52 5.65
C TYR A 31 2.68 12.98 6.03
N LEU A 32 2.97 11.71 5.72
CA LEU A 32 4.28 11.13 5.99
C LEU A 32 5.39 11.79 5.15
N ASN A 33 5.10 12.18 3.91
CA ASN A 33 6.07 12.83 3.02
C ASN A 33 6.43 14.26 3.45
N GLN A 34 5.70 14.86 4.39
CA GLN A 34 6.05 16.17 4.94
C GLN A 34 7.09 16.09 6.07
N HIS A 35 7.20 14.93 6.72
CA HIS A 35 8.06 14.76 7.90
C HIS A 35 9.55 14.76 7.49
N PRO A 36 10.43 15.56 8.11
CA PRO A 36 11.82 15.74 7.67
C PRO A 36 12.69 14.47 7.81
N GLU A 37 12.32 13.57 8.71
CA GLU A 37 13.00 12.28 8.89
C GLU A 37 12.39 11.11 8.09
N ILE A 38 11.40 11.39 7.23
CA ILE A 38 10.73 10.37 6.40
C ILE A 38 10.99 10.65 4.91
N TYR A 39 11.49 9.63 4.21
CA TYR A 39 11.55 9.61 2.76
C TYR A 39 10.43 8.73 2.20
N MET A 40 9.47 9.30 1.47
CA MET A 40 8.52 8.50 0.69
C MET A 40 8.99 8.34 -0.75
N SER A 41 8.84 7.13 -1.28
CA SER A 41 9.09 6.85 -2.70
C SER A 41 8.33 7.86 -3.58
N PRO A 42 8.99 8.57 -4.51
CA PRO A 42 8.36 9.61 -5.33
C PRO A 42 7.29 9.06 -6.28
N VAL A 43 7.31 7.75 -6.52
CA VAL A 43 6.27 7.03 -7.25
C VAL A 43 5.37 6.36 -6.22
N LYS A 44 4.11 6.80 -6.14
CA LYS A 44 3.07 6.10 -5.38
C LYS A 44 2.53 4.92 -6.20
N GLU A 45 2.13 3.84 -5.52
CA GLU A 45 1.59 2.60 -6.12
C GLU A 45 2.53 1.82 -7.08
N PRO A 46 3.87 1.80 -6.90
CA PRO A 46 4.77 1.07 -7.79
C PRO A 46 4.43 -0.42 -7.82
N GLY A 47 4.00 -0.97 -6.68
CA GLY A 47 3.45 -2.32 -6.60
C GLY A 47 4.45 -3.44 -6.86
N PHE A 48 5.74 -3.19 -6.62
CA PHE A 48 6.84 -4.11 -6.87
C PHE A 48 6.62 -5.49 -6.25
N PHE A 49 6.30 -5.57 -4.95
CA PHE A 49 6.14 -6.87 -4.30
C PHE A 49 4.98 -7.70 -4.85
N ALA A 50 3.98 -7.11 -5.50
CA ALA A 50 2.93 -7.85 -6.19
C ALA A 50 3.29 -8.21 -7.65
N LEU A 51 4.23 -7.48 -8.26
CA LEU A 51 4.51 -7.54 -9.70
C LEU A 51 5.90 -8.05 -10.04
N GLU A 52 6.78 -8.26 -9.07
CA GLU A 52 8.15 -8.70 -9.27
C GLU A 52 8.22 -9.87 -10.27
N GLY A 53 9.08 -9.72 -11.28
CA GLY A 53 9.34 -10.73 -12.31
C GLY A 53 8.23 -10.85 -13.37
N GLN A 54 7.11 -10.12 -13.26
CA GLN A 54 6.09 -10.12 -14.29
C GLN A 54 6.56 -9.34 -15.53
N PRO A 55 6.16 -9.77 -16.74
CA PRO A 55 6.50 -9.06 -17.97
C PRO A 55 5.89 -7.66 -17.98
N SER A 56 6.50 -6.74 -18.72
CA SER A 56 6.00 -5.36 -18.84
C SER A 56 4.55 -5.29 -19.33
N THR A 57 4.10 -6.25 -20.13
CA THR A 57 2.71 -6.38 -20.63
C THR A 57 1.69 -6.65 -19.52
N ALA A 58 2.11 -7.17 -18.37
CA ALA A 58 1.25 -7.36 -17.21
C ALA A 58 1.00 -6.04 -16.45
N LYS A 59 1.80 -4.99 -16.72
CA LYS A 59 1.61 -3.67 -16.12
C LYS A 59 0.35 -3.03 -16.69
N THR A 60 -0.58 -2.74 -15.79
CA THR A 60 -1.83 -2.03 -16.11
C THR A 60 -1.65 -0.52 -16.15
N ARG A 61 -0.54 -0.01 -15.60
CA ARG A 61 -0.23 1.41 -15.48
C ARG A 61 1.28 1.61 -15.65
N SER A 62 1.68 2.71 -16.28
CA SER A 62 3.08 3.03 -16.58
C SER A 62 3.98 3.16 -15.35
N TYR A 63 3.42 3.63 -14.22
CA TYR A 63 4.14 3.78 -12.95
C TYR A 63 4.41 2.45 -12.22
N GLN A 64 3.86 1.33 -12.69
CA GLN A 64 4.06 0.03 -12.05
C GLN A 64 5.46 -0.50 -12.32
N ILE A 65 6.08 -1.07 -11.29
CA ILE A 65 7.46 -1.54 -11.33
C ILE A 65 7.48 -3.03 -11.03
N ALA A 66 8.13 -3.80 -11.89
CA ALA A 66 8.29 -5.25 -11.75
C ALA A 66 9.78 -5.66 -11.68
N ASN A 67 10.68 -4.73 -12.00
CA ASN A 67 12.12 -4.93 -12.02
C ASN A 67 12.74 -4.42 -10.71
N LEU A 68 13.64 -5.20 -10.12
CA LEU A 68 14.27 -4.88 -8.85
C LEU A 68 15.15 -3.62 -8.90
N VAL A 69 15.91 -3.43 -9.98
CA VAL A 69 16.79 -2.27 -10.16
C VAL A 69 15.99 -0.98 -10.30
N GLU A 70 14.88 -1.04 -11.06
CA GLU A 70 13.92 0.07 -11.14
C GLU A 70 13.34 0.40 -9.76
N TYR A 71 12.98 -0.63 -8.97
CA TYR A 71 12.41 -0.45 -7.64
C TYR A 71 13.40 0.19 -6.66
N GLN A 72 14.65 -0.31 -6.62
CA GLN A 72 15.72 0.28 -5.81
C GLN A 72 16.04 1.72 -6.25
N GLY A 73 15.88 2.01 -7.54
CA GLY A 73 16.03 3.36 -8.10
C GLY A 73 15.14 4.40 -7.44
N LEU A 74 13.97 4.00 -6.90
CA LEU A 74 13.04 4.88 -6.21
C LEU A 74 13.59 5.48 -4.92
N PHE A 75 14.65 4.90 -4.35
CA PHE A 75 15.19 5.28 -3.04
C PHE A 75 16.56 5.94 -3.15
N ARG A 76 17.03 6.26 -4.36
CA ARG A 76 18.32 6.95 -4.58
C ARG A 76 18.36 8.38 -4.03
N GLY A 77 17.20 8.97 -3.75
CA GLY A 77 17.08 10.31 -3.19
C GLY A 77 17.21 10.37 -1.67
N VAL A 78 17.27 9.23 -0.98
CA VAL A 78 17.48 9.15 0.47
C VAL A 78 18.84 9.75 0.81
N LYS A 79 18.87 10.60 1.83
CA LYS A 79 20.05 11.20 2.42
C LYS A 79 20.21 10.68 3.85
N GLU A 80 19.52 11.32 4.79
CA GLU A 80 19.65 11.08 6.23
C GLU A 80 18.31 10.67 6.86
N GLU A 81 17.27 10.47 6.05
CA GLU A 81 15.94 10.08 6.53
C GLU A 81 16.00 8.70 7.21
N LYS A 82 15.39 8.60 8.39
CA LYS A 82 15.37 7.38 9.20
C LYS A 82 14.33 6.39 8.68
N ALA A 83 13.16 6.89 8.30
CA ALA A 83 12.08 6.06 7.80
C ALA A 83 11.98 6.21 6.27
N ILE A 84 12.15 5.12 5.55
CA ILE A 84 12.15 5.07 4.09
C ILE A 84 10.96 4.22 3.66
N GLY A 85 10.00 4.84 2.98
CA GLY A 85 8.67 4.29 2.79
C GLY A 85 8.21 4.18 1.36
N GLU A 86 7.26 3.29 1.13
CA GLU A 86 6.52 3.18 -0.13
C GLU A 86 5.06 2.79 0.16
N ALA A 87 4.14 3.21 -0.71
CA ALA A 87 2.70 2.99 -0.53
C ALA A 87 2.03 2.37 -1.76
N SER A 88 1.65 1.08 -1.64
CA SER A 88 0.94 0.33 -2.67
C SER A 88 -0.18 -0.50 -2.08
N VAL A 89 -1.42 -0.11 -2.37
CA VAL A 89 -2.62 -0.75 -1.78
C VAL A 89 -2.88 -2.16 -2.28
N LYS A 90 -2.22 -2.55 -3.37
CA LYS A 90 -2.34 -3.89 -3.94
C LYS A 90 -1.67 -4.96 -3.08
N TYR A 91 -0.68 -4.60 -2.26
CA TYR A 91 0.07 -5.56 -1.45
C TYR A 91 -0.84 -6.36 -0.53
N LEU A 92 -1.75 -5.69 0.19
CA LEU A 92 -2.68 -6.35 1.10
C LEU A 92 -3.52 -7.46 0.42
N PHE A 93 -3.82 -7.36 -0.88
CA PHE A 93 -4.69 -8.32 -1.56
C PHE A 93 -3.95 -9.33 -2.44
N ASP A 94 -2.66 -9.13 -2.69
CA ASP A 94 -1.84 -10.01 -3.50
C ASP A 94 -1.23 -11.13 -2.64
N PRO A 95 -1.45 -12.42 -2.96
CA PRO A 95 -1.00 -13.52 -2.13
C PRO A 95 0.53 -13.71 -2.13
N HIS A 96 1.26 -13.15 -3.11
CA HIS A 96 2.71 -13.28 -3.19
C HIS A 96 3.43 -12.13 -2.48
N ALA A 97 2.78 -10.98 -2.34
CA ALA A 97 3.37 -9.80 -1.72
C ALA A 97 3.91 -10.05 -0.29
N PRO A 98 3.20 -10.70 0.66
CA PRO A 98 3.72 -10.95 2.00
C PRO A 98 5.06 -11.71 1.99
N HIS A 99 5.16 -12.75 1.18
CA HIS A 99 6.37 -13.57 1.07
C HIS A 99 7.53 -12.81 0.44
N ARG A 100 7.28 -12.02 -0.61
CA ARG A 100 8.31 -11.19 -1.26
C ARG A 100 8.78 -10.06 -0.35
N ILE A 101 7.88 -9.41 0.38
CA ILE A 101 8.24 -8.43 1.42
C ILE A 101 9.13 -9.11 2.47
N LYS A 102 8.76 -10.32 2.93
CA LYS A 102 9.57 -11.05 3.92
C LYS A 102 10.95 -11.41 3.39
N HIS A 103 11.05 -11.75 2.11
CA HIS A 103 12.31 -12.09 1.45
C HIS A 103 13.25 -10.88 1.37
N TYR A 104 12.77 -9.73 0.90
CA TYR A 104 13.61 -8.57 0.65
C TYR A 104 13.86 -7.70 1.88
N ILE A 105 12.82 -7.49 2.69
CA ILE A 105 12.81 -6.53 3.79
C ILE A 105 12.16 -7.15 5.04
N PRO A 106 12.75 -8.23 5.61
CA PRO A 106 12.15 -9.00 6.70
C PRO A 106 11.91 -8.18 7.98
N GLN A 107 12.63 -7.07 8.15
CA GLN A 107 12.54 -6.16 9.31
C GLN A 107 11.62 -4.97 9.07
N ALA A 108 11.00 -4.85 7.88
CA ALA A 108 10.17 -3.70 7.56
C ALA A 108 8.95 -3.59 8.48
N LYS A 109 8.57 -2.35 8.76
CA LYS A 109 7.32 -1.97 9.42
C LYS A 109 6.18 -1.90 8.40
N LEU A 110 5.03 -2.46 8.71
CA LEU A 110 3.90 -2.61 7.79
C LEU A 110 2.69 -1.86 8.35
N ILE A 111 2.15 -0.95 7.57
CA ILE A 111 1.00 -0.12 7.94
C ILE A 111 -0.17 -0.48 7.02
N ALA A 112 -1.31 -0.81 7.63
CA ALA A 112 -2.58 -0.99 6.95
C ALA A 112 -3.62 -0.02 7.52
N VAL A 113 -4.33 0.68 6.64
CA VAL A 113 -5.52 1.47 7.00
C VAL A 113 -6.75 0.76 6.44
N LEU A 114 -7.65 0.35 7.32
CA LEU A 114 -8.88 -0.36 6.96
C LEU A 114 -10.04 0.62 6.96
N ARG A 115 -11.01 0.39 6.08
CA ARG A 115 -12.26 1.15 6.06
C ARG A 115 -13.40 0.16 6.24
N HIS A 116 -14.50 0.60 6.84
CA HIS A 116 -15.70 -0.22 6.90
C HIS A 116 -16.00 -0.84 5.51
N PRO A 117 -16.17 -2.18 5.43
CA PRO A 117 -16.07 -2.90 4.16
C PRO A 117 -17.14 -2.46 3.17
N VAL A 118 -18.35 -2.13 3.65
CA VAL A 118 -19.45 -1.64 2.80
C VAL A 118 -19.06 -0.31 2.13
N ASP A 119 -18.58 0.66 2.90
CA ASP A 119 -18.19 1.98 2.39
C ASP A 119 -17.01 1.90 1.43
N LYS A 120 -16.06 1.00 1.72
CA LYS A 120 -14.98 0.71 0.77
C LYS A 120 -15.51 0.16 -0.54
N ILE A 121 -16.40 -0.84 -0.48
CA ILE A 121 -16.95 -1.48 -1.69
C ILE A 121 -17.71 -0.44 -2.51
N TYR A 122 -18.54 0.38 -1.86
CA TYR A 122 -19.25 1.48 -2.51
C TYR A 122 -18.29 2.51 -3.13
N SER A 123 -17.23 2.90 -2.40
CA SER A 123 -16.20 3.81 -2.94
C SER A 123 -15.45 3.20 -4.14
N LYS A 124 -15.23 1.88 -4.15
CA LYS A 124 -14.66 1.16 -5.29
C LYS A 124 -15.60 1.15 -6.49
N PHE A 125 -16.89 0.95 -6.25
CA PHE A 125 -17.93 1.02 -7.26
C PHE A 125 -17.94 2.38 -7.95
N LEU A 126 -18.05 3.48 -7.19
CA LEU A 126 -18.00 4.84 -7.73
C LEU A 126 -16.71 5.12 -8.53
N HIS A 127 -15.58 4.61 -8.05
CA HIS A 127 -14.31 4.72 -8.77
C HIS A 127 -14.32 3.96 -10.11
N ASN A 128 -14.94 2.79 -10.17
CA ASN A 128 -15.08 2.03 -11.42
C ASN A 128 -16.06 2.70 -12.40
N ILE A 129 -17.12 3.33 -11.91
CA ILE A 129 -18.03 4.15 -12.73
C ILE A 129 -17.28 5.33 -13.35
N ARG A 130 -16.55 6.09 -12.53
CA ARG A 130 -15.74 7.24 -12.99
C ARG A 130 -14.71 6.83 -14.04
N ASP A 131 -14.06 5.69 -13.84
CA ASP A 131 -13.08 5.14 -14.79
C ASP A 131 -13.73 4.44 -16.01
N ARG A 132 -15.06 4.46 -16.14
CA ARG A 132 -15.84 3.82 -17.21
C ARG A 132 -15.60 2.31 -17.35
N VAL A 133 -15.38 1.62 -16.23
CA VAL A 133 -15.16 0.17 -16.20
C VAL A 133 -16.36 -0.60 -15.67
N GLU A 134 -17.14 -0.01 -14.76
CA GLU A 134 -18.43 -0.60 -14.38
C GLU A 134 -19.51 -0.06 -15.31
N PRO A 135 -20.19 -0.92 -16.10
CA PRO A 135 -21.32 -0.50 -16.93
C PRO A 135 -22.63 -0.32 -16.14
N ILE A 136 -22.78 -0.98 -14.98
CA ILE A 136 -24.01 -0.95 -14.19
C ILE A 136 -23.99 0.25 -13.23
N GLN A 137 -24.89 1.22 -13.39
CA GLN A 137 -24.91 2.45 -12.57
C GLN A 137 -25.59 2.29 -11.21
N ASP A 138 -26.39 1.25 -11.03
CA ASP A 138 -27.01 0.94 -9.75
C ASP A 138 -26.10 0.04 -8.90
N PHE A 139 -25.87 0.43 -7.65
CA PHE A 139 -24.94 -0.29 -6.78
C PHE A 139 -25.44 -1.70 -6.40
N ALA A 140 -26.73 -1.86 -6.14
CA ALA A 140 -27.28 -3.16 -5.75
C ALA A 140 -27.18 -4.15 -6.93
N LEU A 141 -27.52 -3.71 -8.14
CA LEU A 141 -27.34 -4.51 -9.35
C LEU A 141 -25.87 -4.82 -9.63
N ALA A 142 -24.97 -3.84 -9.45
CA ALA A 142 -23.53 -4.05 -9.63
C ALA A 142 -22.95 -5.01 -8.60
N TRP A 143 -23.46 -5.01 -7.37
CA TRP A 143 -23.11 -5.98 -6.32
C TRP A 143 -23.53 -7.40 -6.69
N GLU A 144 -24.78 -7.58 -7.12
CA GLU A 144 -25.29 -8.88 -7.58
C GLU A 144 -24.48 -9.42 -8.77
N ALA A 145 -24.23 -8.57 -9.77
CA ALA A 145 -23.35 -8.92 -10.88
C ALA A 145 -21.92 -9.23 -10.41
N GLY A 146 -21.41 -8.49 -9.42
CA GLY A 146 -20.11 -8.73 -8.78
C GLY A 146 -19.98 -10.12 -8.14
N LYS A 147 -21.05 -10.67 -7.56
CA LYS A 147 -21.08 -12.05 -7.04
C LYS A 147 -21.00 -13.08 -8.16
N GLN A 148 -21.71 -12.86 -9.28
CA GLN A 148 -21.64 -13.75 -10.44
C GLN A 148 -20.24 -13.73 -11.08
N ARG A 149 -19.65 -12.53 -11.21
CA ARG A 149 -18.30 -12.29 -11.74
C ARG A 149 -17.18 -12.95 -10.93
N LEU A 150 -17.42 -13.33 -9.67
CA LEU A 150 -16.44 -14.10 -8.87
C LEU A 150 -16.25 -15.52 -9.39
N GLN A 151 -17.28 -16.08 -10.02
CA GLN A 151 -17.26 -17.44 -10.56
C GLN A 151 -16.73 -17.48 -12.00
N ASP A 152 -16.60 -16.33 -12.64
CA ASP A 152 -16.06 -16.20 -13.99
C ASP A 152 -14.55 -15.89 -13.94
N PRO A 153 -13.68 -16.82 -14.38
CA PRO A 153 -12.23 -16.62 -14.38
C PRO A 153 -11.77 -15.52 -15.35
N ASN A 154 -12.58 -15.18 -16.36
CA ASN A 154 -12.27 -14.13 -17.32
C ASN A 154 -12.73 -12.74 -16.84
N SER A 155 -13.48 -12.69 -15.73
CA SER A 155 -13.98 -11.42 -15.22
C SER A 155 -12.86 -10.54 -14.68
N LEU A 156 -12.99 -9.24 -14.94
CA LEU A 156 -12.08 -8.25 -14.38
C LEU A 156 -12.17 -8.27 -12.85
N ARG A 157 -11.07 -8.66 -12.18
CA ARG A 157 -10.94 -8.67 -10.71
C ARG A 157 -11.42 -7.38 -10.02
N ARG A 158 -11.31 -6.23 -10.69
CA ARG A 158 -11.76 -4.93 -10.15
C ARG A 158 -13.28 -4.76 -10.06
N LEU A 159 -14.06 -5.63 -10.70
CA LEU A 159 -15.54 -5.69 -10.68
C LEU A 159 -16.09 -6.78 -9.74
N GLN A 160 -15.21 -7.60 -9.16
CA GLN A 160 -15.55 -8.65 -8.20
C GLN A 160 -15.66 -8.06 -6.78
N TYR A 161 -16.70 -7.26 -6.54
CA TYR A 161 -16.87 -6.48 -5.30
C TYR A 161 -16.76 -7.27 -3.98
N PRO A 162 -17.33 -8.49 -3.84
CA PRO A 162 -17.22 -9.19 -2.56
C PRO A 162 -15.78 -9.58 -2.20
N ARG A 163 -14.87 -9.68 -3.20
CA ARG A 163 -13.47 -10.07 -2.98
C ARG A 163 -12.68 -9.10 -2.11
N ILE A 164 -13.07 -7.83 -2.11
CA ILE A 164 -12.28 -6.77 -1.49
C ILE A 164 -12.75 -6.43 -0.07
N GLY A 165 -13.90 -6.93 0.40
CA GLY A 165 -14.41 -6.62 1.74
C GLY A 165 -13.76 -7.41 2.89
N PHE A 166 -13.16 -8.57 2.59
CA PHE A 166 -12.67 -9.48 3.62
C PHE A 166 -11.20 -9.21 3.97
N TYR A 167 -10.96 -8.53 5.09
CA TYR A 167 -9.61 -8.18 5.55
C TYR A 167 -8.91 -9.28 6.34
N TYR A 168 -9.65 -10.06 7.14
CA TYR A 168 -9.06 -11.04 8.06
C TYR A 168 -8.09 -11.99 7.34
N ALA A 169 -8.56 -12.72 6.33
CA ALA A 169 -7.73 -13.66 5.58
C ALA A 169 -6.56 -13.01 4.82
N LYS A 170 -6.59 -11.69 4.62
CA LYS A 170 -5.52 -10.92 3.97
C LYS A 170 -4.46 -10.49 4.96
N LEU A 171 -4.88 -9.95 6.10
CA LEU A 171 -3.97 -9.58 7.18
C LEU A 171 -3.35 -10.80 7.85
N GLN A 172 -4.08 -11.92 7.96
CA GLN A 172 -3.56 -13.15 8.56
C GLN A 172 -2.26 -13.60 7.88
N GLN A 173 -2.18 -13.53 6.55
CA GLN A 173 -0.97 -13.87 5.79
C GLN A 173 0.26 -13.01 6.18
N TYR A 174 0.03 -11.78 6.64
CA TYR A 174 1.11 -10.94 7.16
C TYR A 174 1.45 -11.29 8.60
N PHE A 175 0.45 -11.51 9.46
CA PHE A 175 0.68 -11.92 10.85
C PHE A 175 1.34 -13.31 10.98
N ASP A 176 1.13 -14.20 10.01
CA ASP A 176 1.81 -15.49 9.95
C ASP A 176 3.31 -15.38 9.61
N LEU A 177 3.74 -14.27 8.99
CA LEU A 177 5.11 -14.06 8.50
C LEU A 177 5.90 -13.01 9.29
N PHE A 178 5.22 -12.08 9.94
CA PHE A 178 5.82 -10.95 10.64
C PHE A 178 5.31 -10.90 12.08
N PRO A 179 6.19 -10.58 13.05
CA PRO A 179 5.75 -10.39 14.43
C PRO A 179 4.79 -9.19 14.51
N THR A 180 3.83 -9.26 15.42
CA THR A 180 2.82 -8.20 15.63
C THR A 180 3.41 -6.81 15.80
N ARG A 181 4.60 -6.70 16.42
CA ARG A 181 5.32 -5.41 16.58
C ARG A 181 5.74 -4.75 15.27
N GLN A 182 5.75 -5.47 14.15
CA GLN A 182 6.07 -4.93 12.81
C GLN A 182 4.80 -4.55 12.04
N ILE A 183 3.60 -4.78 12.58
CA ILE A 183 2.35 -4.51 11.87
C ILE A 183 1.52 -3.52 12.70
N ARG A 184 1.10 -2.42 12.07
CA ARG A 184 0.10 -1.50 12.58
C ARG A 184 -1.12 -1.49 11.67
N VAL A 185 -2.30 -1.58 12.29
CA VAL A 185 -3.59 -1.54 11.61
C VAL A 185 -4.38 -0.39 12.21
N TYR A 186 -4.80 0.54 11.36
CA TYR A 186 -5.60 1.72 11.72
C TYR A 186 -6.95 1.67 11.02
N LEU A 187 -7.91 2.43 11.53
CA LEU A 187 -9.19 2.62 10.86
C LEU A 187 -9.19 3.94 10.08
N TYR A 188 -9.92 3.96 8.97
CA TYR A 188 -10.12 5.15 8.17
C TYR A 188 -10.85 6.25 8.95
N ASP A 189 -11.72 5.85 9.89
CA ASP A 189 -12.49 6.79 10.70
C ASP A 189 -11.56 7.54 11.66
N ASP A 190 -10.50 6.90 12.19
CA ASP A 190 -9.44 7.56 12.97
C ASP A 190 -8.73 8.65 12.15
N LEU A 191 -8.52 8.41 10.84
CA LEU A 191 -7.95 9.41 9.93
C LEU A 191 -8.90 10.59 9.67
N GLN A 192 -10.20 10.42 9.88
CA GLN A 192 -11.19 11.50 9.71
C GLN A 192 -11.39 12.30 11.01
N GLU A 193 -11.47 11.59 12.14
CA GLU A 193 -11.86 12.17 13.42
C GLU A 193 -10.66 12.60 14.26
N ASN A 194 -9.57 11.83 14.22
CA ASN A 194 -8.39 12.00 15.09
C ASN A 194 -7.08 11.90 14.27
N SER A 195 -7.04 12.57 13.11
CA SER A 195 -5.94 12.45 12.15
C SER A 195 -4.56 12.71 12.77
N LEU A 196 -4.44 13.75 13.61
CA LEU A 196 -3.19 14.11 14.26
C LEU A 196 -2.69 12.97 15.17
N GLU A 197 -3.56 12.43 16.04
CA GLU A 197 -3.19 11.35 16.96
C GLU A 197 -2.77 10.09 16.20
N MET A 198 -3.52 9.70 15.18
CA MET A 198 -3.17 8.57 14.32
C MET A 198 -1.81 8.77 13.64
N ILE A 199 -1.54 9.97 13.12
CA ILE A 199 -0.26 10.27 12.47
C ILE A 199 0.90 10.28 13.47
N GLN A 200 0.70 10.81 14.68
CA GLN A 200 1.71 10.79 15.74
C GLN A 200 2.04 9.36 16.21
N ASP A 201 1.04 8.47 16.34
CA ASP A 201 1.31 7.05 16.61
C ASP A 201 2.09 6.41 15.46
N ILE A 202 1.80 6.76 14.20
CA ILE A 202 2.61 6.29 13.06
C ILE A 202 4.05 6.80 13.15
N PHE A 203 4.28 8.07 13.52
CA PHE A 203 5.62 8.60 13.71
C PHE A 203 6.38 7.87 14.81
N SER A 204 5.76 7.66 15.97
CA SER A 204 6.35 6.85 17.04
C SER A 204 6.63 5.42 16.58
N PHE A 205 5.70 4.80 15.87
CA PHE A 205 5.88 3.47 15.29
C PHE A 205 7.05 3.43 14.31
N LEU A 206 7.25 4.47 13.50
CA LEU A 206 8.36 4.59 12.55
C LEU A 206 9.69 5.06 13.19
N GLU A 207 9.70 5.35 14.49
CA GLU A 207 10.87 5.82 15.25
C GLU A 207 11.42 7.17 14.74
N VAL A 208 10.51 8.07 14.37
CA VAL A 208 10.80 9.47 14.03
C VAL A 208 10.15 10.41 15.05
N ASP A 209 10.44 11.71 14.97
CA ASP A 209 9.89 12.73 15.87
C ASP A 209 8.35 12.81 15.81
N SER A 210 7.70 12.20 16.81
CA SER A 210 6.24 12.22 16.94
C SER A 210 5.65 13.59 17.29
N SER A 211 6.46 14.61 17.57
CA SER A 211 5.96 15.97 17.82
C SER A 211 5.72 16.77 16.53
N PHE A 212 6.21 16.29 15.38
CA PHE A 212 5.95 16.91 14.08
C PHE A 212 4.46 16.92 13.75
N VAL A 213 3.98 18.03 13.19
CA VAL A 213 2.59 18.22 12.77
C VAL A 213 2.57 18.50 11.27
N PRO A 214 2.01 17.60 10.44
CA PRO A 214 1.85 17.86 9.02
C PRO A 214 0.68 18.84 8.76
N ASP A 215 0.78 19.58 7.66
CA ASP A 215 -0.25 20.43 7.06
C ASP A 215 -1.43 19.61 6.49
#